data_AF-A0A533QIX7-F1
#
_entry.id   AF-A0A533QIX7-F1
#
_cell.length_a   1.000
_cell.length_b   1.000
_cell.length_c   1.000
_cell.angle_alpha   90.00
_cell.angle_beta   90.00
_cell.angle_gamma   90.00
#
_symmetry.space_group_name_H-M   'P 1'
#
loop_
_entity.id
_entity.type
_entity.pdbx_description
1 polymer ?
#
loop_
_entity_poly.entity_id
_entity_poly.type
_entity_poly.pdbx_seq_one_letter_code
_entity_poly.pdbx_strand_id
1 'polypeptide(L)'
;MKNTRHALKDFTIKILHRFILQHEGNRHTKENKKFHGVLRYRNRKFFRWNSSVSQSLLYLQKKIPCLYLWRTLLVVFTLFSMKNVSLAQGNIVDYFLMNPDAWEDTKRIIHKEPTKIVVADGLKGLGFNLAELTEGDEVALVFIESQKAERLKYKGFCNGEDKLLPGKNRVVSVITRNSGDRTRFHYKFVLQRNVNSEPVTIYNNGNAILESIYDGSLPVRDISNLSGIELCEIEVHSNW
;
A
#
# COMPACT_ATOMS: atom_id res chain seq x y z
N MET A 1 -3.35 16.14 13.64
CA MET A 1 -3.56 16.36 12.18
C MET A 1 -4.90 15.77 11.68
N LYS A 2 -6.07 16.22 12.18
CA LYS A 2 -7.39 15.74 11.72
C LYS A 2 -8.19 16.74 10.86
N ASN A 3 -7.68 17.95 10.64
CA ASN A 3 -8.49 19.07 10.10
C ASN A 3 -8.33 19.34 8.59
N THR A 4 -7.40 18.69 7.89
CA THR A 4 -7.13 18.99 6.47
C THR A 4 -8.05 18.24 5.50
N ARG A 5 -8.56 17.05 5.86
CA ARG A 5 -9.50 16.29 5.01
C ARG A 5 -10.88 16.93 4.93
N HIS A 6 -11.38 17.50 6.03
CA HIS A 6 -12.68 18.20 6.03
C HIS A 6 -12.60 19.51 5.24
N ALA A 7 -11.53 20.28 5.42
CA ALA A 7 -11.31 21.52 4.68
C ALA A 7 -11.20 21.29 3.15
N LEU A 8 -10.57 20.19 2.72
CA LEU A 8 -10.46 19.87 1.29
C LEU A 8 -11.82 19.46 0.68
N LYS A 9 -12.67 18.79 1.46
CA LYS A 9 -14.00 18.34 1.04
C LYS A 9 -14.98 19.51 0.94
N ASP A 10 -14.93 20.43 1.90
CA ASP A 10 -15.76 21.65 1.88
C ASP A 10 -15.35 22.60 0.76
N PHE A 11 -14.06 22.65 0.42
CA PHE A 11 -13.56 23.45 -0.70
C PHE A 11 -14.00 22.89 -2.06
N THR A 12 -13.97 21.56 -2.24
CA THR A 12 -14.45 20.92 -3.47
C THR A 12 -15.97 21.06 -3.64
N ILE A 13 -16.75 20.95 -2.56
CA ILE A 13 -18.20 21.18 -2.59
C ILE A 13 -18.52 22.63 -2.94
N LYS A 14 -17.81 23.62 -2.38
CA LYS A 14 -17.98 25.03 -2.74
C LYS A 14 -17.67 25.35 -4.20
N ILE A 15 -16.66 24.71 -4.77
CA ILE A 15 -16.31 24.87 -6.19
C ILE A 15 -17.39 24.24 -7.08
N LEU A 16 -17.85 23.03 -6.74
CA LEU A 16 -18.90 22.35 -7.50
C LEU A 16 -20.22 23.13 -7.48
N HIS A 17 -20.60 23.67 -6.31
CA HIS A 17 -21.84 24.44 -6.15
C HIS A 17 -21.80 25.78 -6.91
N ARG A 18 -20.64 26.46 -6.94
CA ARG A 18 -20.48 27.65 -7.80
C ARG A 18 -20.59 27.30 -9.28
N PHE A 19 -20.08 26.14 -9.69
CA PHE A 19 -20.14 25.70 -11.08
C PHE A 19 -21.56 25.35 -11.53
N ILE A 20 -22.37 24.74 -10.65
CA ILE A 20 -23.78 24.41 -10.92
C ILE A 20 -24.63 25.69 -11.01
N LEU A 21 -24.49 26.62 -10.06
CA LEU A 21 -25.23 27.90 -10.09
C LEU A 21 -24.92 28.75 -11.33
N GLN A 22 -23.68 28.69 -11.83
CA GLN A 22 -23.27 29.44 -13.03
C GLN A 22 -23.83 28.82 -14.33
N HIS A 23 -24.25 27.55 -14.30
CA HIS A 23 -24.85 26.85 -15.44
C HIS A 23 -26.39 26.72 -15.37
N GLU A 24 -27.01 26.81 -14.19
CA GLU A 24 -28.47 26.85 -14.05
C GLU A 24 -29.08 28.22 -14.33
N GLY A 25 -28.33 29.32 -14.11
CA GLY A 25 -28.76 30.68 -14.46
C GLY A 25 -28.98 30.95 -15.96
N ASN A 26 -28.69 29.99 -16.83
CA ASN A 26 -28.79 30.12 -18.30
C ASN A 26 -29.93 29.28 -18.93
N ARG A 27 -30.82 28.66 -18.13
CA ARG A 27 -31.92 27.82 -18.64
C ARG A 27 -33.34 28.36 -18.44
N HIS A 28 -33.52 29.61 -18.00
CA HIS A 28 -34.84 30.26 -18.01
C HIS A 28 -34.82 31.51 -18.89
N THR A 29 -35.12 31.34 -20.19
CA THR A 29 -35.77 32.35 -21.07
C THR A 29 -35.91 31.82 -22.50
N LYS A 30 -36.44 30.62 -22.68
CA LYS A 30 -36.96 30.18 -23.99
C LYS A 30 -38.13 29.23 -23.76
N GLU A 31 -39.31 29.80 -23.58
CA GLU A 31 -40.59 29.29 -24.14
C GLU A 31 -41.77 30.12 -23.61
N ASN A 32 -42.36 30.92 -24.51
CA ASN A 32 -43.80 31.11 -24.72
C ASN A 32 -44.12 32.51 -25.25
N LYS A 33 -44.58 32.59 -26.50
CA LYS A 33 -45.81 33.31 -26.91
C LYS A 33 -46.07 33.14 -28.40
N LYS A 34 -47.16 32.41 -28.69
CA LYS A 34 -47.90 32.43 -29.96
C LYS A 34 -49.03 33.47 -29.81
N PHE A 35 -49.17 34.36 -30.79
CA PHE A 35 -50.41 34.90 -31.41
C PHE A 35 -50.36 36.40 -31.79
N HIS A 36 -50.81 36.62 -33.04
CA HIS A 36 -51.32 37.80 -33.76
C HIS A 36 -50.89 39.24 -33.37
N GLY A 37 -50.42 39.97 -34.40
CA GLY A 37 -50.35 41.42 -34.43
C GLY A 37 -49.78 41.95 -35.75
N VAL A 38 -50.64 42.57 -36.56
CA VAL A 38 -50.37 43.18 -37.87
C VAL A 38 -49.76 44.59 -37.69
N LEU A 39 -48.75 44.95 -38.48
CA LEU A 39 -48.53 46.24 -39.21
C LEU A 39 -47.05 46.69 -39.38
N ARG A 40 -46.74 46.98 -40.66
CA ARG A 40 -45.77 47.92 -41.27
C ARG A 40 -44.80 48.72 -40.37
N TYR A 41 -43.52 48.85 -40.76
CA TYR A 41 -42.99 49.97 -41.59
C TYR A 41 -41.47 49.86 -41.89
N ARG A 42 -41.09 50.39 -43.05
CA ARG A 42 -39.74 50.69 -43.62
C ARG A 42 -38.73 51.32 -42.64
N ASN A 43 -37.42 50.98 -42.73
CA ASN A 43 -36.34 51.74 -43.44
C ASN A 43 -34.90 51.41 -42.94
N ARG A 44 -33.99 51.20 -43.93
CA ARG A 44 -32.53 51.50 -44.02
C ARG A 44 -31.61 51.44 -42.76
N LYS A 45 -30.53 50.66 -42.84
CA LYS A 45 -29.15 51.09 -43.23
C LYS A 45 -28.13 49.94 -43.08
N PHE A 46 -27.18 49.93 -44.01
CA PHE A 46 -25.98 49.08 -44.09
C PHE A 46 -25.18 49.03 -42.78
N PHE A 47 -24.72 47.85 -42.39
CA PHE A 47 -23.44 47.70 -41.69
C PHE A 47 -22.71 46.46 -42.25
N ARG A 48 -21.59 46.73 -42.93
CA ARG A 48 -20.75 45.75 -43.62
C ARG A 48 -19.85 45.08 -42.58
N TRP A 49 -19.89 43.75 -42.54
CA TRP A 49 -19.19 42.87 -41.60
C TRP A 49 -17.70 42.76 -41.98
N ASN A 50 -16.77 43.04 -41.07
CA ASN A 50 -15.34 42.74 -41.27
C ASN A 50 -15.06 41.30 -40.81
N SER A 51 -14.79 40.42 -41.78
CA SER A 51 -14.75 38.95 -41.65
C SER A 51 -13.41 38.36 -41.13
N SER A 52 -12.43 39.17 -40.76
CA SER A 52 -11.10 38.69 -40.31
C SER A 52 -11.02 38.44 -38.79
N VAL A 53 -11.71 39.26 -37.99
CA VAL A 53 -11.67 39.17 -36.52
C VAL A 53 -12.54 38.00 -36.02
N SER A 54 -13.60 37.65 -36.76
CA SER A 54 -14.52 36.57 -36.38
C SER A 54 -13.92 35.18 -36.58
N GLN A 55 -13.14 34.95 -37.63
CA GLN A 55 -12.49 33.64 -37.84
C GLN A 55 -11.36 33.37 -36.85
N SER A 56 -10.58 34.40 -36.49
CA SER A 56 -9.49 34.30 -35.52
C SER A 56 -10.01 34.05 -34.09
N LEU A 57 -11.13 34.70 -33.71
CA LEU A 57 -11.81 34.45 -32.44
C LEU A 57 -12.49 33.08 -32.40
N LEU A 58 -13.08 32.61 -33.49
CA LEU A 58 -13.63 31.24 -33.58
C LEU A 58 -12.55 30.16 -33.49
N TYR A 59 -11.34 30.43 -34.01
CA TYR A 59 -10.20 29.53 -33.92
C TYR A 59 -9.63 29.46 -32.49
N LEU A 60 -9.55 30.61 -31.80
CA LEU A 60 -9.18 30.70 -30.39
C LEU A 60 -10.25 30.08 -29.47
N GLN A 61 -11.53 30.31 -29.75
CA GLN A 61 -12.66 29.78 -28.97
C GLN A 61 -12.80 28.26 -29.07
N LYS A 62 -12.29 27.62 -30.14
CA LYS A 62 -12.18 26.15 -30.24
C LYS A 62 -10.91 25.57 -29.61
N LYS A 63 -9.79 26.29 -29.59
CA LYS A 63 -8.52 25.81 -29.01
C LYS A 63 -8.40 26.01 -27.49
N ILE A 64 -8.98 27.08 -26.95
CA ILE A 64 -8.95 27.40 -25.50
C ILE A 64 -9.63 26.30 -24.65
N PRO A 65 -10.82 25.76 -24.98
CA PRO A 65 -11.41 24.68 -24.20
C PRO A 65 -10.56 23.40 -24.30
N CYS A 66 -9.88 23.18 -25.43
CA CYS A 66 -9.06 21.99 -25.66
C CYS A 66 -7.77 22.00 -24.81
N LEU A 67 -7.10 23.15 -24.68
CA LEU A 67 -5.93 23.33 -23.81
C LEU A 67 -6.28 23.21 -22.32
N TYR A 68 -7.45 23.73 -21.92
CA TYR A 68 -7.91 23.64 -20.54
C TYR A 68 -8.38 22.23 -20.17
N LEU A 69 -9.10 21.56 -21.08
CA LEU A 69 -9.42 20.12 -20.99
C LEU A 69 -8.16 19.28 -20.92
N TRP A 70 -7.16 19.53 -21.77
CA TRP A 70 -5.90 18.79 -21.75
C TRP A 70 -5.16 18.94 -20.42
N ARG A 71 -5.10 20.17 -19.87
CA ARG A 71 -4.49 20.43 -18.56
C ARG A 71 -5.25 19.76 -17.41
N THR A 72 -6.59 19.80 -17.39
CA THR A 72 -7.37 19.12 -16.35
C THR A 72 -7.28 17.61 -16.48
N LEU A 73 -7.26 17.07 -17.71
CA LEU A 73 -7.06 15.64 -17.96
C LEU A 73 -5.66 15.19 -17.53
N LEU A 74 -4.62 15.99 -17.75
CA LEU A 74 -3.25 15.71 -17.31
C LEU A 74 -3.11 15.78 -15.78
N VAL A 75 -3.78 16.72 -15.10
CA VAL A 75 -3.83 16.79 -13.63
C VAL A 75 -4.64 15.63 -13.04
N VAL A 76 -5.76 15.24 -13.66
CA VAL A 76 -6.52 14.05 -13.25
C VAL A 76 -5.71 12.78 -13.52
N PHE A 77 -4.97 12.71 -14.63
CA PHE A 77 -4.11 11.58 -14.97
C PHE A 77 -2.89 11.47 -14.05
N THR A 78 -2.29 12.58 -13.59
CA THR A 78 -1.23 12.55 -12.57
C THR A 78 -1.79 12.22 -11.19
N LEU A 79 -2.97 12.73 -10.81
CA LEU A 79 -3.65 12.39 -9.55
C LEU A 79 -4.16 10.92 -9.54
N PHE A 80 -4.53 10.36 -10.68
CA PHE A 80 -4.84 8.92 -10.83
C PHE A 80 -3.58 8.06 -11.00
N SER A 81 -2.52 8.55 -11.64
CA SER A 81 -1.23 7.85 -11.72
C SER A 81 -0.57 7.74 -10.35
N MET A 82 -0.78 8.71 -9.46
CA MET A 82 -0.35 8.61 -8.07
C MET A 82 -1.17 7.60 -7.23
N LYS A 83 -2.17 6.94 -7.82
CA LYS A 83 -2.94 5.90 -7.13
C LYS A 83 -2.57 4.47 -7.47
N ASN A 84 -1.75 4.18 -8.48
CA ASN A 84 -1.46 2.79 -8.87
C ASN A 84 0.00 2.55 -9.27
N VAL A 85 0.95 2.96 -8.42
CA VAL A 85 2.03 2.01 -8.09
C VAL A 85 1.59 1.25 -6.84
N SER A 86 0.40 0.65 -6.95
CA SER A 86 0.03 -0.50 -6.17
C SER A 86 1.00 -1.57 -6.65
N LEU A 87 2.12 -1.69 -5.95
CA LEU A 87 2.95 -2.88 -5.89
C LEU A 87 2.07 -4.08 -6.20
N ALA A 88 2.30 -4.73 -7.35
CA ALA A 88 1.79 -6.08 -7.60
C ALA A 88 2.55 -7.08 -6.72
N GLN A 89 2.68 -6.75 -5.44
CA GLN A 89 3.17 -7.57 -4.36
C GLN A 89 1.89 -7.89 -3.59
N GLY A 90 1.21 -8.96 -3.99
CA GLY A 90 0.18 -9.55 -3.12
C GLY A 90 0.78 -9.63 -1.72
N ASN A 91 0.04 -9.19 -0.71
CA ASN A 91 0.53 -9.09 0.66
C ASN A 91 1.14 -10.44 1.05
N ILE A 92 2.47 -10.55 1.08
CA ILE A 92 3.18 -11.84 1.27
C ILE A 92 2.78 -12.49 2.59
N VAL A 93 2.41 -11.67 3.58
CA VAL A 93 1.80 -12.15 4.83
C VAL A 93 0.49 -12.89 4.55
N ASP A 94 -0.40 -12.32 3.73
CA ASP A 94 -1.67 -12.96 3.37
C ASP A 94 -1.46 -14.23 2.55
N TYR A 95 -0.41 -14.31 1.73
CA TYR A 95 -0.04 -15.56 1.04
C TYR A 95 0.22 -16.69 2.05
N PHE A 96 1.02 -16.45 3.09
CA PHE A 96 1.30 -17.48 4.11
C PHE A 96 0.11 -17.77 5.03
N LEU A 97 -0.78 -16.81 5.25
CA LEU A 97 -1.97 -17.02 6.07
C LEU A 97 -3.07 -17.76 5.29
N MET A 98 -3.33 -17.38 4.04
CA MET A 98 -4.51 -17.85 3.29
C MET A 98 -4.24 -19.05 2.40
N ASN A 99 -2.99 -19.28 1.96
CA ASN A 99 -2.66 -20.40 1.08
C ASN A 99 -2.10 -21.59 1.89
N PRO A 100 -2.79 -22.75 1.94
CA PRO A 100 -2.30 -23.92 2.66
C PRO A 100 -0.98 -24.47 2.10
N ASP A 101 -0.71 -24.26 0.80
CA ASP A 101 0.47 -24.78 0.11
C ASP A 101 1.68 -23.82 0.23
N ALA A 102 1.50 -22.63 0.82
CA ALA A 102 2.52 -21.58 0.86
C ALA A 102 3.86 -22.04 1.46
N TRP A 103 3.80 -22.88 2.49
CA TRP A 103 4.99 -23.41 3.14
C TRP A 103 5.81 -24.33 2.22
N GLU A 104 5.17 -25.31 1.59
CA GLU A 104 5.84 -26.31 0.75
C GLU A 104 6.34 -25.69 -0.56
N ASP A 105 5.56 -24.78 -1.14
CA ASP A 105 5.96 -24.02 -2.32
C ASP A 105 7.21 -23.18 -2.02
N THR A 106 7.21 -22.46 -0.90
CA THR A 106 8.34 -21.64 -0.49
C THR A 106 9.57 -22.49 -0.20
N LYS A 107 9.41 -23.59 0.55
CA LYS A 107 10.50 -24.54 0.85
C LYS A 107 11.18 -25.04 -0.43
N ARG A 108 10.39 -25.34 -1.47
CA ARG A 108 10.89 -25.75 -2.79
C ARG A 108 11.68 -24.64 -3.49
N ILE A 109 11.22 -23.39 -3.39
CA ILE A 109 11.83 -22.26 -4.09
C ILE A 109 13.14 -21.81 -3.43
N ILE A 110 13.18 -21.74 -2.09
CA ILE A 110 14.38 -21.26 -1.38
C ILE A 110 15.51 -22.31 -1.33
N HIS A 111 15.22 -23.56 -1.71
CA HIS A 111 16.16 -24.70 -1.70
C HIS A 111 16.93 -24.85 -0.37
N LYS A 112 16.28 -24.49 0.75
CA LYS A 112 16.85 -24.48 2.10
C LYS A 112 15.92 -25.23 3.04
N GLU A 113 16.51 -26.05 3.92
CA GLU A 113 15.74 -26.70 4.98
C GLU A 113 15.40 -25.68 6.08
N PRO A 114 14.16 -25.71 6.61
CA PRO A 114 13.78 -24.87 7.74
C PRO A 114 14.68 -25.11 8.96
N THR A 115 15.00 -24.05 9.69
CA THR A 115 15.64 -24.17 11.00
C THR A 115 14.71 -24.93 11.94
N LYS A 116 15.22 -25.94 12.66
CA LYS A 116 14.41 -26.75 13.59
C LYS A 116 14.83 -26.49 15.02
N ILE A 117 13.87 -26.19 15.89
CA ILE A 117 14.12 -25.88 17.31
C ILE A 117 13.11 -26.61 18.17
N VAL A 118 13.60 -27.17 19.27
CA VAL A 118 12.75 -27.79 20.30
C VAL A 118 12.79 -26.91 21.55
N VAL A 119 11.61 -26.59 22.08
CA VAL A 119 11.41 -25.81 23.29
C VAL A 119 10.74 -26.69 24.34
N ALA A 120 11.49 -27.08 25.37
CA ALA A 120 10.99 -28.00 26.40
C ALA A 120 10.07 -27.32 27.44
N ASP A 121 10.27 -26.03 27.68
CA ASP A 121 9.72 -25.37 28.87
C ASP A 121 8.35 -24.70 28.63
N GLY A 122 7.61 -25.11 27.59
CA GLY A 122 6.29 -24.55 27.24
C GLY A 122 6.32 -23.15 26.61
N LEU A 123 5.17 -22.47 26.59
CA LEU A 123 5.00 -21.20 25.87
C LEU A 123 5.33 -19.94 26.67
N LYS A 124 5.27 -20.00 28.01
CA LYS A 124 5.39 -18.83 28.87
C LYS A 124 6.74 -18.12 28.69
N GLY A 125 6.70 -16.80 28.49
CA GLY A 125 7.81 -15.92 28.19
C GLY A 125 8.45 -16.11 26.82
N LEU A 126 7.99 -17.07 26.01
CA LEU A 126 8.61 -17.39 24.74
C LEU A 126 8.32 -16.31 23.70
N GLY A 127 9.34 -15.90 22.96
CA GLY A 127 9.18 -14.97 21.86
C GLY A 127 10.45 -14.74 21.06
N PHE A 128 10.36 -13.79 20.15
CA PHE A 128 11.35 -13.56 19.11
C PHE A 128 11.92 -12.17 19.28
N ASN A 129 13.20 -12.08 19.57
CA ASN A 129 13.89 -10.80 19.62
C ASN A 129 14.44 -10.45 18.25
N LEU A 130 13.94 -9.39 17.64
CA LEU A 130 14.53 -8.79 16.45
C LEU A 130 15.78 -8.01 16.87
N ALA A 131 16.93 -8.68 16.82
CA ALA A 131 18.22 -8.15 17.27
C ALA A 131 18.81 -7.18 16.25
N GLU A 132 18.61 -7.45 14.96
CA GLU A 132 19.17 -6.68 13.85
C GLU A 132 18.09 -6.46 12.79
N LEU A 133 18.05 -5.24 12.25
CA LEU A 133 17.15 -4.83 11.18
C LEU A 133 17.81 -3.64 10.46
N THR A 134 17.83 -3.69 9.14
CA THR A 134 18.29 -2.57 8.31
C THR A 134 17.37 -1.37 8.49
N GLU A 135 17.95 -0.18 8.64
CA GLU A 135 17.18 1.02 8.95
C GLU A 135 16.16 1.32 7.84
N GLY A 136 14.91 1.57 8.25
CA GLY A 136 13.81 1.87 7.35
C GLY A 136 13.09 0.63 6.81
N ASP A 137 13.55 -0.58 7.09
CA ASP A 137 12.88 -1.80 6.65
C ASP A 137 11.77 -2.23 7.62
N GLU A 138 10.87 -3.08 7.11
CA GLU A 138 9.83 -3.74 7.88
C GLU A 138 9.87 -5.23 7.56
N VAL A 139 9.91 -6.03 8.62
CA VAL A 139 9.86 -7.48 8.56
C VAL A 139 8.61 -7.97 9.29
N ALA A 140 7.97 -9.01 8.77
CA ALA A 140 6.88 -9.68 9.45
C ALA A 140 7.28 -11.08 9.90
N LEU A 141 6.87 -11.46 11.10
CA LEU A 141 6.79 -12.85 11.53
C LEU A 141 5.38 -13.35 11.28
N VAL A 142 5.25 -14.48 10.59
CA VAL A 142 3.99 -15.15 10.30
C VAL A 142 3.97 -16.49 11.02
N PHE A 143 2.94 -16.71 11.82
CA PHE A 143 2.71 -17.90 12.61
C PHE A 143 1.60 -18.70 11.93
N ILE A 144 1.97 -19.74 11.19
CA ILE A 144 1.06 -20.43 10.27
C ILE A 144 -0.06 -21.14 11.04
N GLU A 145 0.26 -21.83 12.13
CA GLU A 145 -0.69 -22.65 12.88
C GLU A 145 -1.71 -21.81 13.64
N SER A 146 -1.30 -20.67 14.20
CA SER A 146 -2.20 -19.76 14.90
C SER A 146 -2.87 -18.75 13.98
N GLN A 147 -2.50 -18.71 12.70
CA GLN A 147 -3.02 -17.77 11.71
C GLN A 147 -2.83 -16.31 12.13
N LYS A 148 -1.69 -16.02 12.76
CA LYS A 148 -1.32 -14.67 13.23
C LYS A 148 -0.08 -14.16 12.53
N ALA A 149 0.07 -12.85 12.47
CA ALA A 149 1.29 -12.22 12.00
C ALA A 149 1.60 -10.96 12.82
N GLU A 150 2.89 -10.69 13.02
CA GLU A 150 3.40 -9.49 13.69
C GLU A 150 4.34 -8.75 12.75
N ARG A 151 4.19 -7.44 12.60
CA ARG A 151 5.06 -6.61 11.75
C ARG A 151 5.94 -5.72 12.60
N LEU A 152 7.24 -5.76 12.35
CA LEU A 152 8.25 -5.03 13.11
C LEU A 152 9.01 -4.06 12.20
N LYS A 153 9.05 -2.79 12.63
CA LYS A 153 9.80 -1.70 11.98
C LYS A 153 11.07 -1.31 12.73
N TYR A 154 11.20 -1.82 13.95
CA TYR A 154 12.28 -1.49 14.87
C TYR A 154 12.68 -2.76 15.61
N LYS A 155 13.93 -2.79 16.05
CA LYS A 155 14.46 -3.84 16.94
C LYS A 155 13.59 -3.95 18.18
N GLY A 156 13.40 -5.17 18.68
CA GLY A 156 12.57 -5.41 19.84
C GLY A 156 12.02 -6.82 19.93
N PHE A 157 11.28 -7.06 21.01
CA PHE A 157 10.74 -8.38 21.32
C PHE A 157 9.31 -8.53 20.81
N CYS A 158 9.08 -9.55 19.97
CA CYS A 158 7.78 -10.04 19.59
C CYS A 158 7.35 -11.16 20.56
N ASN A 159 6.29 -10.92 21.33
CA ASN A 159 5.71 -11.96 22.19
C ASN A 159 5.19 -13.12 21.33
N GLY A 160 5.62 -14.34 21.64
CA GLY A 160 5.20 -15.58 20.99
C GLY A 160 4.15 -16.36 21.78
N GLU A 161 3.90 -16.03 23.06
CA GLU A 161 2.96 -16.76 23.93
C GLU A 161 1.56 -16.90 23.33
N ASP A 162 1.05 -15.83 22.72
CA ASP A 162 -0.29 -15.81 22.14
C ASP A 162 -0.30 -16.27 20.67
N LYS A 163 0.86 -16.51 20.07
CA LYS A 163 1.02 -16.78 18.63
C LYS A 163 1.55 -18.17 18.32
N LEU A 164 2.18 -18.83 19.28
CA LEU A 164 2.60 -20.22 19.19
C LEU A 164 1.59 -21.12 19.92
N LEU A 165 1.45 -22.34 19.43
CA LEU A 165 0.61 -23.38 20.04
C LEU A 165 1.49 -24.49 20.63
N PRO A 166 1.01 -25.27 21.60
CA PRO A 166 1.69 -26.50 21.98
C PRO A 166 1.84 -27.45 20.77
N GLY A 167 3.00 -28.10 20.62
CA GLY A 167 3.31 -28.96 19.48
C GLY A 167 4.14 -28.27 18.40
N LYS A 168 4.00 -28.73 17.15
CA LYS A 168 4.77 -28.23 16.00
C LYS A 168 4.18 -26.92 15.48
N ASN A 169 5.03 -25.91 15.36
CA ASN A 169 4.72 -24.61 14.78
C ASN A 169 5.66 -24.32 13.61
N ARG A 170 5.14 -23.76 12.54
CA ARG A 170 5.84 -23.24 11.38
C ARG A 170 5.76 -21.71 11.45
N VAL A 171 6.93 -21.11 11.51
CA VAL A 171 7.11 -19.66 11.57
C VAL A 171 7.91 -19.22 10.36
N VAL A 172 7.44 -18.17 9.71
CA VAL A 172 8.08 -17.59 8.55
C VAL A 172 8.42 -16.13 8.84
N SER A 173 9.63 -15.68 8.50
CA SER A 173 9.92 -14.25 8.43
C SER A 173 9.98 -13.78 6.99
N VAL A 174 9.36 -12.64 6.71
CA VAL A 174 9.29 -12.04 5.38
C VAL A 174 9.51 -10.54 5.43
N ILE A 175 10.25 -9.98 4.48
CA ILE A 175 10.33 -8.53 4.30
C ILE A 175 8.99 -8.02 3.74
N THR A 176 8.33 -7.13 4.47
CA THR A 176 7.06 -6.50 4.04
C THR A 176 7.25 -5.08 3.51
N ARG A 177 8.36 -4.44 3.86
CA ARG A 177 8.78 -3.16 3.30
C ARG A 177 10.28 -3.09 3.28
N ASN A 178 10.85 -2.76 2.14
CA ASN A 178 12.23 -2.28 2.05
C ASN A 178 12.17 -0.79 1.71
N SER A 179 12.50 0.07 2.68
CA SER A 179 12.52 1.52 2.44
C SER A 179 13.83 2.22 2.74
N GLY A 180 14.85 1.47 3.15
CA GLY A 180 16.24 1.89 3.08
C GLY A 180 16.81 1.65 1.68
N ASP A 181 17.87 0.86 1.62
CA ASP A 181 18.54 0.46 0.38
C ASP A 181 17.82 -0.73 -0.27
N ARG A 182 17.14 -0.51 -1.40
CA ARG A 182 16.41 -1.58 -2.11
C ARG A 182 17.31 -2.70 -2.64
N THR A 183 18.62 -2.49 -2.61
CA THR A 183 19.63 -3.47 -2.99
C THR A 183 20.22 -4.19 -1.79
N ARG A 184 19.99 -3.72 -0.55
CA ARG A 184 20.58 -4.30 0.65
C ARG A 184 19.58 -4.39 1.78
N PHE A 185 19.47 -5.55 2.39
CA PHE A 185 18.76 -5.68 3.65
C PHE A 185 19.34 -6.80 4.50
N HIS A 186 19.15 -6.64 5.80
CA HIS A 186 19.54 -7.58 6.82
C HIS A 186 18.55 -7.53 7.96
N TYR A 187 18.15 -8.70 8.45
CA TYR A 187 17.48 -8.85 9.72
C TYR A 187 17.89 -10.14 10.42
N LYS A 188 17.74 -10.15 11.76
CA LYS A 188 18.06 -11.30 12.60
C LYS A 188 17.08 -11.44 13.76
N PHE A 189 16.40 -12.58 13.82
CA PHE A 189 15.61 -12.98 14.98
C PHE A 189 16.35 -14.03 15.81
N VAL A 190 16.35 -13.79 17.12
CA VAL A 190 16.81 -14.73 18.13
C VAL A 190 15.60 -15.21 18.93
N LEU A 191 15.43 -16.52 19.06
CA LEU A 191 14.41 -17.09 19.92
C LEU A 191 14.89 -17.03 21.36
N GLN A 192 14.07 -16.47 22.23
CA GLN A 192 14.39 -16.36 23.66
C GLN A 192 13.14 -16.50 24.50
N ARG A 193 13.34 -16.90 25.76
CA ARG A 193 12.34 -16.87 26.81
C ARG A 193 12.67 -15.74 27.75
N ASN A 194 11.74 -14.81 27.91
CA ASN A 194 11.81 -13.71 28.85
C ASN A 194 10.61 -13.79 29.79
N VAL A 195 10.83 -14.38 30.97
CA VAL A 195 9.87 -14.40 32.07
C VAL A 195 10.34 -13.41 33.11
N ASN A 196 9.43 -12.55 33.58
CA ASN A 196 9.76 -11.57 34.62
C ASN A 196 10.46 -12.25 35.81
N SER A 197 11.57 -11.67 36.26
CA SER A 197 12.36 -12.12 37.42
C SER A 197 13.16 -13.41 37.23
N GLU A 198 13.23 -13.98 36.02
CA GLU A 198 14.11 -15.11 35.67
C GLU A 198 15.19 -14.67 34.67
N PRO A 199 16.38 -15.31 34.67
CA PRO A 199 17.36 -15.11 33.61
C PRO A 199 16.76 -15.43 32.23
N VAL A 200 17.07 -14.60 31.22
CA VAL A 200 16.62 -14.84 29.84
C VAL A 200 17.26 -16.12 29.31
N THR A 201 16.45 -17.11 28.96
CA THR A 201 16.92 -18.32 28.26
C THR A 201 16.97 -18.04 26.78
N ILE A 202 18.13 -18.24 26.15
CA ILE A 202 18.32 -18.06 24.72
C ILE A 202 18.39 -19.43 24.05
N TYR A 203 17.55 -19.66 23.04
CA TYR A 203 17.53 -20.92 22.31
C TYR A 203 18.52 -20.91 21.14
N ASN A 204 18.77 -22.09 20.57
CA ASN A 204 19.70 -22.26 19.44
C ASN A 204 21.11 -21.68 19.71
N ASN A 205 21.57 -21.76 20.96
CA ASN A 205 22.86 -21.20 21.41
C ASN A 205 23.04 -19.71 21.10
N GLY A 206 21.95 -18.95 20.98
CA GLY A 206 21.99 -17.53 20.58
C GLY A 206 22.23 -17.27 19.10
N ASN A 207 22.32 -18.33 18.29
CA ASN A 207 22.33 -18.19 16.85
C ASN A 207 20.96 -17.71 16.36
N ALA A 208 20.99 -17.00 15.24
CA ALA A 208 19.77 -16.61 14.57
C ALA A 208 18.93 -17.84 14.24
N ILE A 209 17.62 -17.72 14.45
CA ILE A 209 16.67 -18.76 14.06
C ILE A 209 16.01 -18.45 12.72
N LEU A 210 15.97 -17.15 12.39
CA LEU A 210 15.51 -16.57 11.15
C LEU A 210 16.43 -15.37 10.88
N GLU A 211 17.29 -15.49 9.88
CA GLU A 211 18.21 -14.43 9.47
C GLU A 211 18.31 -14.42 7.96
N SER A 212 18.16 -13.23 7.40
CA SER A 212 18.36 -13.01 5.97
C SER A 212 19.31 -11.87 5.76
N ILE A 213 20.28 -12.09 4.87
CA ILE A 213 21.25 -11.10 4.43
C ILE A 213 21.19 -11.04 2.90
N TYR A 214 20.91 -9.86 2.37
CA TYR A 214 20.98 -9.58 0.94
C TYR A 214 21.78 -8.30 0.75
N ASP A 215 22.84 -8.36 -0.05
CA ASP A 215 23.81 -7.27 -0.24
C ASP A 215 23.78 -6.66 -1.65
N GLY A 216 22.88 -7.15 -2.50
CA GLY A 216 22.69 -6.68 -3.87
C GLY A 216 23.72 -7.24 -4.86
N SER A 217 24.59 -8.16 -4.42
CA SER A 217 25.61 -8.79 -5.28
C SER A 217 25.02 -9.74 -6.32
N LEU A 218 23.85 -10.32 -6.03
CA LEU A 218 23.15 -11.24 -6.93
C LEU A 218 21.82 -10.62 -7.36
N PRO A 219 21.52 -10.53 -8.68
CA PRO A 219 20.24 -10.02 -9.12
C PRO A 219 19.10 -10.90 -8.62
N VAL A 220 18.09 -10.27 -8.03
CA VAL A 220 16.80 -10.85 -7.70
C VAL A 220 16.08 -11.25 -9.00
N ARG A 221 16.15 -12.52 -9.41
CA ARG A 221 15.67 -13.03 -10.71
C ARG A 221 14.15 -13.23 -10.82
N ASP A 222 13.40 -13.30 -9.72
CA ASP A 222 11.95 -13.62 -9.71
C ASP A 222 11.18 -12.87 -8.61
N ILE A 223 9.84 -12.84 -8.63
CA ILE A 223 9.05 -12.23 -7.53
C ILE A 223 9.04 -13.12 -6.28
N SER A 224 9.28 -14.42 -6.46
CA SER A 224 9.61 -15.37 -5.38
C SER A 224 10.96 -15.10 -4.70
N ASN A 225 11.66 -14.09 -5.21
CA ASN A 225 13.00 -13.68 -4.88
C ASN A 225 12.92 -12.38 -4.05
N LEU A 226 11.80 -12.17 -3.33
CA LEU A 226 11.80 -11.42 -2.09
C LEU A 226 12.81 -12.12 -1.16
N SER A 227 14.08 -11.72 -1.27
CA SER A 227 15.29 -12.50 -1.02
C SER A 227 15.60 -12.74 0.47
N GLY A 228 14.57 -12.79 1.29
CA GLY A 228 14.67 -12.94 2.72
C GLY A 228 13.45 -13.55 3.35
N ILE A 229 12.90 -14.57 2.69
CA ILE A 229 11.99 -15.49 3.32
C ILE A 229 12.82 -16.53 4.07
N GLU A 230 12.65 -16.60 5.38
CA GLU A 230 13.30 -17.60 6.21
C GLU A 230 12.24 -18.46 6.90
N LEU A 231 12.48 -19.77 6.94
CA LEU A 231 11.55 -20.77 7.46
C LEU A 231 12.10 -21.37 8.74
N CYS A 232 11.25 -21.48 9.77
CA CYS A 232 11.59 -22.10 11.04
C CYS A 232 10.46 -23.03 11.51
N GLU A 233 10.81 -24.22 11.95
CA GLU A 233 9.95 -25.16 12.65
C GLU A 233 10.30 -25.16 14.15
N ILE A 234 9.32 -24.87 14.99
CA ILE A 234 9.47 -24.85 16.45
C ILE A 234 8.53 -25.87 17.06
N GLU A 235 9.09 -26.88 17.71
CA GLU A 235 8.33 -27.84 18.49
C GLU A 235 8.31 -27.39 19.95
N VAL A 236 7.13 -27.00 20.44
CA VAL A 236 6.95 -26.59 21.83
C VAL A 236 6.36 -27.74 22.62
N HIS A 237 7.15 -28.31 23.53
CA HIS A 237 6.67 -29.29 24.48
C HIS A 237 5.94 -28.58 25.60
N SER A 238 4.72 -29.02 25.89
CA SER A 238 3.99 -28.56 27.05
C SER A 238 4.43 -29.41 28.23
N ASN A 239 5.15 -28.82 29.18
CA ASN A 239 5.26 -29.39 30.52
C ASN A 239 3.87 -29.25 31.15
N TRP A 240 3.12 -30.35 31.17
CA TRP A 240 1.90 -30.49 31.96
C TRP A 240 2.26 -30.72 33.43
#